data_AF-A0A660N6E0-F1
#
_entry.id   AF-A0A660N6E0-F1
#
_cell.length_a   1.000
_cell.length_b   1.000
_cell.length_c   1.000
_cell.angle_alpha   90.00
_cell.angle_beta   90.00
_cell.angle_gamma   90.00
#
_symmetry.space_group_name_H-M   'P 1'
#
loop_
_entity.id
_entity.type
_entity.pdbx_description
1 polymer ?
#
loop_
_entity_poly.entity_id
_entity_poly.type
_entity_poly.pdbx_seq_one_letter_code
_entity_poly.pdbx_strand_id
1 'polypeptide(L)'
;MRIETLRLKNFKSYRHAEMVDIPNFCVVVGANGTGKSTLFDVFGFLRDCLTFNVNSALQRRGGFKEVLSRGADATKDMIELEIQFRMDIGGVNRLVTYEIHIGQNKNKKPVVRREKLRYKRGRHGSPYNFLNFENG
;
A
#
# COMPACT_ATOMS: atom_id res chain seq x y z
N MET A 1 -2.27 -6.06 15.85
CA MET A 1 -1.48 -5.32 14.85
C MET A 1 -1.79 -3.84 15.02
N ARG A 2 -0.77 -2.98 15.17
CA ARG A 2 -0.93 -1.52 15.27
C ARG A 2 -0.29 -0.87 14.06
N ILE A 3 -1.05 -0.13 13.26
CA ILE A 3 -0.52 0.63 12.12
C ILE A 3 0.06 1.95 12.66
N GLU A 4 1.29 2.27 12.29
CA GLU A 4 1.98 3.51 12.70
C GLU A 4 2.11 4.48 11.53
N THR A 5 2.27 3.97 10.30
CA THR A 5 2.45 4.80 9.11
C THR A 5 1.69 4.22 7.91
N LEU A 6 1.10 5.11 7.10
CA LEU A 6 0.53 4.82 5.79
C LEU A 6 1.03 5.86 4.79
N ARG A 7 1.60 5.42 3.67
CA ARG A 7 1.97 6.28 2.52
C ARG A 7 1.30 5.76 1.26
N LEU A 8 0.77 6.69 0.47
CA LEU A 8 0.00 6.43 -0.73
C LEU A 8 0.50 7.33 -1.86
N LYS A 9 0.61 6.77 -3.06
CA LYS A 9 0.83 7.54 -4.27
C LYS A 9 -0.02 7.01 -5.42
N ASN A 10 -0.63 7.93 -6.14
CA ASN A 10 -1.51 7.70 -7.29
C ASN A 10 -2.67 6.70 -7.02
N PHE A 11 -3.30 6.75 -5.85
CA PHE A 11 -4.46 5.93 -5.51
C PHE A 11 -5.76 6.76 -5.49
N LYS A 12 -6.61 6.58 -6.50
CA LYS A 12 -7.90 7.27 -6.68
C LYS A 12 -7.76 8.78 -6.52
N SER A 13 -8.38 9.38 -5.50
CA SER A 13 -8.29 10.82 -5.23
C SER A 13 -6.92 11.27 -4.70
N TYR A 14 -6.07 10.36 -4.23
CA TYR A 14 -4.79 10.67 -3.63
C TYR A 14 -3.64 10.59 -4.64
N ARG A 15 -3.17 11.76 -5.11
CA ARG A 15 -1.89 11.86 -5.84
C ARG A 15 -0.72 11.48 -4.97
N HIS A 16 -0.68 12.04 -3.76
CA HIS A 16 0.28 11.72 -2.71
C HIS A 16 -0.40 11.96 -1.37
N ALA A 17 -0.28 11.03 -0.43
CA ALA A 17 -0.76 11.19 0.93
C ALA A 17 0.12 10.41 1.90
N GLU A 18 0.30 10.98 3.10
CA GLU A 18 1.10 10.38 4.16
C GLU A 18 0.38 10.60 5.49
N MET A 19 0.31 9.54 6.29
CA MET A 19 -0.12 9.56 7.67
C MET A 19 0.99 8.90 8.49
N VAL A 20 1.62 9.67 9.36
CA VAL A 20 2.69 9.22 10.28
C VAL A 20 2.19 9.28 11.71
N ASP A 21 2.84 8.51 12.59
CA ASP A 21 2.56 8.47 14.02
C ASP A 21 1.08 8.22 14.37
N ILE A 22 0.44 7.33 13.60
CA ILE A 22 -0.98 7.02 13.76
C ILE A 22 -1.25 6.50 15.19
N PRO A 23 -2.14 7.15 15.96
CA PRO A 23 -2.47 6.73 17.32
C PRO A 23 -3.35 5.49 17.31
N ASN A 24 -3.45 4.82 18.47
CA ASN A 24 -4.34 3.65 18.64
C ASN A 24 -5.81 3.99 18.37
N PHE A 25 -6.21 5.23 18.65
CA PHE A 25 -7.53 5.75 18.35
C PHE A 25 -7.39 6.97 17.44
N CYS A 26 -7.77 6.82 16.18
CA CYS A 26 -7.66 7.84 15.15
C CYS A 26 -9.03 8.12 14.56
N VAL A 27 -9.41 9.40 14.47
CA VAL A 27 -10.65 9.86 13.84
C VAL A 27 -10.30 10.68 12.62
N VAL A 28 -10.85 10.31 11.45
CA VAL A 28 -10.61 11.01 10.18
C VAL A 28 -11.83 11.85 9.83
N VAL A 29 -11.68 13.18 9.83
CA VAL A 29 -12.75 14.15 9.55
C VAL A 29 -12.42 14.95 8.29
N GLY A 30 -13.46 15.35 7.55
CA GLY A 30 -13.33 16.18 6.35
C GLY A 30 -14.66 16.28 5.60
N ALA A 31 -14.79 17.24 4.68
CA ALA A 31 -15.99 17.45 3.88
C ALA A 31 -16.34 16.24 2.98
N ASN A 32 -17.56 16.21 2.44
CA ASN A 32 -17.95 15.16 1.49
C ASN A 32 -17.08 15.22 0.23
N GLY A 33 -16.67 14.05 -0.27
CA GLY A 33 -15.82 13.94 -1.47
C GLY A 33 -14.32 14.17 -1.24
N THR A 34 -13.85 14.47 -0.03
CA THR A 34 -12.41 14.73 0.24
C THR A 34 -11.53 13.48 0.31
N GLY A 35 -12.06 12.30 -0.01
CA GLY A 35 -11.27 11.06 -0.04
C GLY A 35 -11.32 10.19 1.22
N LYS A 36 -12.10 10.52 2.25
CA LYS A 36 -12.23 9.70 3.47
C LYS A 36 -12.54 8.22 3.18
N SER A 37 -13.54 7.93 2.35
CA SER A 37 -13.87 6.56 1.96
C SER A 37 -12.75 5.91 1.14
N THR A 38 -12.03 6.69 0.32
CA THR A 38 -10.85 6.23 -0.41
C THR A 38 -9.75 5.79 0.54
N LEU A 39 -9.51 6.54 1.63
CA LEU A 39 -8.50 6.19 2.63
C LEU A 39 -8.79 4.82 3.24
N PHE A 40 -10.04 4.54 3.61
CA PHE A 40 -10.41 3.23 4.16
C PHE A 40 -10.37 2.11 3.10
N ASP A 41 -10.71 2.43 1.84
CA ASP A 41 -10.62 1.48 0.73
C ASP A 41 -9.18 1.02 0.46
N VAL A 42 -8.15 1.79 0.84
CA VAL A 42 -6.76 1.34 0.76
C VAL A 42 -6.55 0.04 1.53
N PHE A 43 -7.07 -0.06 2.76
CA PHE A 43 -6.92 -1.28 3.56
C PHE A 43 -7.68 -2.45 2.95
N GLY A 44 -8.87 -2.20 2.40
CA GLY A 44 -9.61 -3.19 1.62
C GLY A 44 -8.86 -3.66 0.39
N PHE A 45 -8.19 -2.73 -0.33
CA PHE A 45 -7.40 -3.04 -1.51
C PHE A 45 -6.17 -3.88 -1.16
N LEU A 46 -5.43 -3.49 -0.13
CA LEU A 46 -4.30 -4.28 0.38
C LEU A 46 -4.72 -5.69 0.79
N ARG A 47 -5.84 -5.83 1.51
CA ARG A 47 -6.42 -7.14 1.84
C ARG A 47 -6.71 -7.96 0.59
N ASP A 48 -7.38 -7.38 -0.40
CA ASP A 48 -7.74 -8.09 -1.63
C ASP A 48 -6.50 -8.53 -2.43
N CYS A 49 -5.47 -7.69 -2.49
CA CYS A 49 -4.19 -8.02 -3.14
C CYS A 49 -3.53 -9.23 -2.47
N LEU A 50 -3.48 -9.24 -1.14
CA LEU A 50 -2.88 -10.32 -0.34
C LEU A 50 -3.71 -11.62 -0.31
N THR A 51 -5.04 -11.51 -0.40
CA THR A 51 -5.95 -12.67 -0.32
C THR A 51 -6.12 -13.37 -1.67
N PHE A 52 -6.15 -12.60 -2.76
CA PHE A 52 -6.38 -13.12 -4.11
C PHE A 52 -5.16 -12.85 -4.99
N ASN A 53 -5.11 -11.66 -5.60
CA ASN A 53 -3.98 -11.09 -6.32
C ASN A 53 -4.32 -9.66 -6.75
N VAL A 54 -3.32 -8.92 -7.23
CA VAL A 54 -3.48 -7.53 -7.66
C VAL A 54 -4.48 -7.36 -8.80
N ASN A 55 -4.54 -8.29 -9.76
CA ASN A 55 -5.46 -8.16 -10.89
C ASN A 55 -6.92 -8.25 -10.40
N SER A 56 -7.25 -9.26 -9.60
CA SER A 56 -8.57 -9.42 -8.98
C SER A 56 -8.96 -8.22 -8.10
N ALA A 57 -8.01 -7.71 -7.30
CA ALA A 57 -8.23 -6.54 -6.44
C ALA A 57 -8.55 -5.26 -7.24
N LEU A 58 -7.88 -5.08 -8.39
CA LEU A 58 -8.14 -3.98 -9.32
C LEU A 58 -9.47 -4.17 -10.06
N GLN A 59 -9.77 -5.38 -10.56
CA GLN A 59 -11.02 -5.64 -11.29
C GLN A 59 -12.26 -5.35 -10.43
N ARG A 60 -12.24 -5.71 -9.14
CA ARG A 60 -13.31 -5.34 -8.18
C ARG A 60 -13.55 -3.83 -8.04
N ARG A 61 -12.58 -3.03 -8.47
CA ARG A 61 -12.60 -1.55 -8.43
C ARG A 61 -12.69 -0.93 -9.82
N GLY A 62 -13.07 -1.69 -10.85
CA GLY A 62 -13.20 -1.20 -12.22
C GLY A 62 -11.91 -1.24 -13.06
N GLY A 63 -10.84 -1.83 -12.53
CA GLY A 63 -9.57 -2.01 -13.23
C GLY A 63 -8.50 -0.96 -12.87
N PHE A 64 -7.31 -1.10 -13.48
CA PHE A 64 -6.13 -0.30 -13.11
C PHE A 64 -6.34 1.20 -13.26
N LYS A 65 -6.97 1.65 -14.35
CA LYS A 65 -7.19 3.08 -14.62
C LYS A 65 -8.16 3.74 -13.65
N GLU A 66 -9.11 2.98 -13.10
CA GLU A 66 -10.07 3.50 -12.11
C GLU A 66 -9.45 3.66 -10.72
N VAL A 67 -8.44 2.83 -10.41
CA VAL A 67 -7.69 2.93 -9.15
C VAL A 67 -6.53 3.91 -9.28
N LEU A 68 -5.91 4.05 -10.45
CA LEU A 68 -4.86 5.02 -10.69
C LEU A 68 -5.42 6.45 -10.60
N SER A 69 -4.71 7.34 -9.92
CA SER A 69 -5.17 8.73 -9.79
C SER A 69 -5.33 9.45 -11.12
N ARG A 70 -6.35 10.32 -11.19
CA ARG A 70 -6.62 11.15 -12.36
C ARG A 70 -5.43 12.02 -12.73
N GLY A 71 -5.08 12.01 -14.02
CA GLY A 71 -3.94 12.72 -14.59
C GLY A 71 -2.59 12.01 -14.41
N ALA A 72 -2.55 10.81 -13.83
CA ALA A 72 -1.36 9.97 -13.87
C ALA A 72 -1.24 9.31 -15.25
N ASP A 73 -0.02 9.12 -15.73
CA ASP A 73 0.27 8.39 -16.96
C ASP A 73 0.32 6.90 -16.66
N ALA A 74 -0.72 6.16 -17.01
CA ALA A 74 -0.81 4.71 -16.76
C ALA A 74 0.33 3.89 -17.39
N THR A 75 1.10 4.46 -18.32
CA THR A 75 2.27 3.79 -18.92
C THR A 75 3.56 3.98 -18.12
N LYS A 76 3.63 4.98 -17.24
CA LYS A 76 4.84 5.36 -16.48
C LYS A 76 4.63 5.34 -14.98
N ASP A 77 3.47 5.81 -14.54
CA ASP A 77 3.11 5.92 -13.13
C ASP A 77 2.61 4.59 -12.57
N MET A 78 2.82 4.46 -11.26
CA MET A 78 2.43 3.29 -10.48
C MET A 78 1.51 3.72 -9.35
N ILE A 79 0.68 2.79 -8.90
CA ILE A 79 0.03 2.85 -7.60
C ILE A 79 1.06 2.37 -6.57
N GLU A 80 1.41 3.22 -5.62
CA GLU A 80 2.40 2.90 -4.57
C GLU A 80 1.72 2.96 -3.21
N LEU A 81 1.89 1.90 -2.42
CA LEU A 81 1.35 1.78 -1.07
C LEU A 81 2.46 1.30 -0.14
N GLU A 82 2.71 2.04 0.93
CA GLU A 82 3.56 1.60 2.05
C GLU A 82 2.74 1.63 3.34
N ILE A 83 2.83 0.56 4.12
CA ILE A 83 2.26 0.49 5.46
C ILE A 83 3.34 0.04 6.46
N GLN A 84 3.43 0.74 7.58
CA GLN A 84 4.27 0.34 8.71
C GLN A 84 3.39 -0.03 9.88
N PHE A 85 3.64 -1.20 10.46
CA PHE A 85 2.86 -1.70 11.58
C PHE A 85 3.72 -2.51 12.55
N ARG A 86 3.28 -2.52 13.81
CA ARG A 86 3.84 -3.34 14.88
C ARG A 86 3.09 -4.66 15.01
N MET A 87 3.85 -5.74 15.10
CA MET A 87 3.37 -7.08 15.44
C MET A 87 4.40 -7.84 16.27
N ASP A 88 3.91 -8.80 17.06
CA ASP A 88 4.77 -9.73 17.78
C ASP A 88 5.36 -10.75 16.81
N ILE A 89 6.69 -10.84 16.77
CA ILE A 89 7.42 -11.83 15.99
C ILE A 89 8.48 -12.45 16.89
N GLY A 90 8.17 -13.65 17.40
CA GLY A 90 9.06 -14.40 18.29
C GLY A 90 9.19 -13.75 19.67
N GLY A 91 8.09 -13.24 20.24
CA GLY A 91 8.07 -12.60 21.57
C GLY A 91 8.64 -11.19 21.59
N VAL A 92 8.98 -10.63 20.42
CA VAL A 92 9.50 -9.26 20.28
C VAL A 92 8.53 -8.46 19.43
N ASN A 93 8.12 -7.31 19.93
CA ASN A 93 7.32 -6.36 19.16
C ASN A 93 8.18 -5.65 18.11
N ARG A 94 8.02 -6.04 16.83
CA ARG A 94 8.84 -5.56 15.72
C ARG A 94 8.06 -4.59 14.84
N LEU A 95 8.74 -3.55 14.39
CA LEU A 95 8.25 -2.67 13.33
C LEU A 95 8.48 -3.33 11.98
N VAL A 96 7.38 -3.63 11.30
CA VAL A 96 7.33 -4.22 9.96
C VAL A 96 6.96 -3.12 8.96
N THR A 97 7.64 -3.10 7.82
CA THR A 97 7.30 -2.26 6.68
C THR A 97 6.94 -3.17 5.51
N TYR A 98 5.74 -2.98 4.97
CA TYR A 98 5.29 -3.60 3.74
C TYR A 98 5.10 -2.50 2.68
N GLU A 99 5.68 -2.69 1.51
CA GLU A 99 5.51 -1.83 0.33
C GLU A 99 5.07 -2.67 -0.87
N ILE A 100 4.15 -2.13 -1.67
CA ILE A 100 3.72 -2.71 -2.94
C ILE A 100 3.55 -1.60 -3.99
N HIS A 101 4.12 -1.84 -5.16
CA HIS A 101 4.10 -0.95 -6.32
C HIS A 101 3.46 -1.70 -7.48
N ILE A 102 2.37 -1.15 -8.01
CA ILE A 102 1.57 -1.80 -9.04
C ILE A 102 1.58 -0.90 -10.28
N GLY A 103 1.97 -1.47 -11.42
CA GLY A 103 1.99 -0.77 -12.70
C GLY A 103 1.40 -1.62 -13.82
N GLN A 104 1.54 -1.17 -15.06
CA GLN A 104 1.15 -1.96 -16.24
C GLN A 104 2.38 -2.40 -17.04
N ASN A 105 2.37 -3.63 -17.55
CA ASN A 105 3.38 -4.11 -18.51
C ASN A 105 3.12 -3.61 -19.94
N LYS A 106 3.98 -3.98 -20.89
CA LYS A 106 3.86 -3.58 -22.31
C LYS A 106 2.50 -3.95 -22.92
N ASN A 107 1.85 -5.00 -22.41
CA ASN A 107 0.53 -5.47 -22.85
C ASN A 107 -0.63 -4.83 -22.06
N LYS A 108 -0.37 -3.75 -21.31
CA LYS A 108 -1.34 -3.05 -20.45
C LYS A 108 -1.95 -3.95 -19.36
N LYS A 109 -1.33 -5.09 -19.03
CA LYS A 109 -1.78 -5.94 -17.92
C LYS A 109 -1.20 -5.41 -16.61
N PRO A 110 -2.01 -5.33 -15.53
CA PRO A 110 -1.50 -4.99 -14.21
C PRO A 110 -0.48 -6.03 -13.73
N VAL A 111 0.61 -5.56 -13.13
CA VAL A 111 1.70 -6.38 -12.62
C VAL A 111 2.30 -5.74 -11.37
N VAL A 112 2.81 -6.56 -10.45
CA VAL A 112 3.55 -6.04 -9.30
C VAL A 112 4.94 -5.66 -9.78
N ARG A 113 5.23 -4.37 -9.77
CA ARG A 113 6.56 -3.84 -10.13
C ARG A 113 7.56 -4.11 -9.02
N ARG A 114 7.11 -3.97 -7.78
CA ARG A 114 7.90 -4.21 -6.58
C ARG A 114 6.97 -4.58 -5.43
N GLU A 115 7.37 -5.58 -4.66
CA GLU A 115 6.75 -5.90 -3.39
C GLU A 115 7.83 -6.27 -2.39
N LYS A 116 7.77 -5.67 -1.21
CA LYS A 116 8.78 -5.90 -0.19
C LYS A 116 8.19 -5.91 1.20
N LEU A 117 8.63 -6.89 1.98
CA LEU A 117 8.33 -7.01 3.40
C LEU A 117 9.65 -7.01 4.16
N ARG A 118 9.85 -6.03 5.03
CA ARG A 118 11.05 -5.92 5.86
C ARG A 118 10.69 -5.65 7.30
N TYR A 119 11.49 -6.14 8.23
CA TYR A 119 11.46 -5.69 9.62
C TYR A 119 12.86 -5.61 10.20
N LYS A 120 13.05 -4.71 11.17
CA LYS A 120 14.33 -4.58 11.87
C LYS A 120 14.47 -5.65 12.95
N ARG A 121 15.63 -6.32 12.98
CA ARG A 121 15.92 -7.35 14.00
C ARG A 121 16.31 -6.77 15.37
N GLY A 122 16.64 -5.47 15.46
CA GLY A 122 16.95 -4.73 16.70
C GLY A 122 17.05 -3.21 16.49
N ARG A 123 17.49 -2.45 17.52
CA ARG A 123 17.72 -0.98 17.46
C ARG A 123 18.83 -0.59 16.47
N HIS A 124 19.85 -1.44 16.35
CA HIS A 124 20.94 -1.36 15.37
C HIS A 124 20.93 -2.60 14.45
N GLY A 125 21.31 -2.42 13.18
CA GLY A 125 21.37 -3.46 12.15
C GLY A 125 20.57 -3.12 10.88
N SER A 126 21.00 -3.69 9.75
CA SER A 126 20.27 -3.58 8.48
C SER A 126 18.92 -4.31 8.57
N PRO A 127 17.86 -3.79 7.91
CA PRO A 127 16.57 -4.47 7.87
C PRO A 127 16.72 -5.84 7.20
N TYR A 128 16.10 -6.88 7.76
CA TYR A 128 16.01 -8.16 7.05
C TYR A 128 14.83 -8.11 6.08
N ASN A 129 15.08 -8.40 4.81
CA ASN A 129 14.06 -8.47 3.78
C ASN A 129 13.50 -9.90 3.74
N PHE A 130 12.26 -10.08 4.19
CA PHE A 130 11.56 -11.37 4.18
C PHE A 130 10.97 -11.68 2.82
N LEU A 131 10.47 -10.65 2.15
CA LEU A 131 10.01 -10.69 0.78
C LEU A 131 10.68 -9.54 0.05
N ASN A 132 11.26 -9.82 -1.11
CA ASN A 132 11.73 -8.81 -2.04
C ASN A 132 11.50 -9.36 -3.44
N PHE A 133 10.41 -8.92 -4.04
CA PHE A 133 9.91 -9.42 -5.30
C PHE A 133 9.81 -8.27 -6.29
N GLU A 134 10.25 -8.51 -7.52
CA GLU A 134 10.21 -7.52 -8.60
C GLU A 134 9.63 -8.16 -9.86
N ASN A 135 8.74 -7.43 -10.52
CA ASN A 135 8.17 -7.78 -11.82
C ASN A 135 7.45 -9.16 -11.89
N GLY A 136 6.46 -9.39 -11.03
CA GLY A 136 5.45 -10.44 -11.23
C GLY A 136 4.04 -9.94 -11.02
#